data_AF-A0A7S2Q2N8-F1
#
_entry.id   AF-A0A7S2Q2N8-F1
#
_cell.length_a   1.000
_cell.length_b   1.000
_cell.length_c   1.000
_cell.angle_alpha   90.00
_cell.angle_beta   90.00
_cell.angle_gamma   90.00
#
_symmetry.space_group_name_H-M   'P 1'
#
loop_
_entity.id
_entity.type
_entity.pdbx_description
1 polymer ?
#
loop_
_entity_poly.entity_id
_entity_poly.type
_entity_poly.pdbx_seq_one_letter_code
_entity_poly.pdbx_strand_id
1 'polypeptide(L)'
;SWLHRGWCSLFRDQELGFCDGVRAIAMLWVCSLHGVQNFAGVYTHLATRFDEFRHFWMTAPPMAGAWGVDVFFVLSGFLLGGALHREMLKTGRVAIGRFFVRRVFRIYPALLVTAWVFTPLQEFTAGWTIGCPNKKWWMNLWVFNNFVSWSEPGNVCVSHAWSVSVELQMYMVTPLLVGSAWAVARLAGGERRPWLTPIRCVVAACAISLTTCFAWRLQYMASYDPTYRVEFHLQTPYRFGTYFSGVAAGALVT
;
A
#
# COMPACT_ATOMS: atom_id res chain seq x y z
N SER A 1 -31.18 5.70 16.98
CA SER A 1 -30.60 7.00 17.40
C SER A 1 -29.84 7.63 16.22
N TRP A 2 -29.74 8.97 16.15
CA TRP A 2 -29.00 9.71 15.10
C TRP A 2 -27.52 9.26 15.02
N LEU A 3 -26.93 8.92 16.17
CA LEU A 3 -25.61 8.29 16.29
C LEU A 3 -25.52 7.00 15.48
N HIS A 4 -26.41 6.02 15.68
CA HIS A 4 -26.38 4.74 14.95
C HIS A 4 -26.45 4.94 13.42
N ARG A 5 -27.27 5.89 12.94
CA ARG A 5 -27.33 6.21 11.50
C ARG A 5 -26.05 6.85 10.99
N GLY A 6 -25.43 7.73 11.78
CA GLY A 6 -24.10 8.30 11.49
C GLY A 6 -23.01 7.23 11.40
N TRP A 7 -22.98 6.30 12.36
CA TRP A 7 -22.04 5.17 12.40
C TRP A 7 -22.22 4.22 11.20
N CYS A 8 -23.44 3.80 10.89
CA CYS A 8 -23.70 2.95 9.71
C CYS A 8 -23.39 3.67 8.39
N SER A 9 -23.56 4.99 8.31
CA SER A 9 -23.17 5.77 7.14
C SER A 9 -21.66 5.90 6.97
N LEU A 10 -20.90 5.74 8.06
CA LEU A 10 -19.44 5.74 8.01
C LEU A 10 -18.92 4.47 7.31
N PHE A 11 -19.52 3.31 7.54
CA PHE A 11 -19.01 2.05 7.00
C PHE A 11 -19.62 1.63 5.66
N ARG A 12 -20.48 2.47 5.06
CA ARG A 12 -21.06 2.19 3.74
C ARG A 12 -20.09 2.68 2.66
N ASP A 13 -19.13 1.83 2.30
CA ASP A 13 -18.26 2.08 1.15
C ASP A 13 -19.01 1.72 -0.15
N GLN A 14 -18.77 2.49 -1.22
CA GLN A 14 -19.13 2.06 -2.58
C GLN A 14 -18.08 1.03 -3.02
N GLU A 15 -18.28 -0.22 -2.60
CA GLU A 15 -17.45 -1.32 -3.05
C GLU A 15 -17.93 -1.75 -4.45
N LEU A 16 -17.09 -1.47 -5.45
CA LEU A 16 -17.26 -2.02 -6.78
C LEU A 16 -16.82 -3.48 -6.69
N GLY A 17 -17.77 -4.42 -6.73
CA GLY A 17 -17.47 -5.85 -6.56
C GLY A 17 -16.40 -6.39 -7.53
N PHE A 18 -16.25 -5.77 -8.71
CA PHE A 18 -15.15 -6.05 -9.62
C PHE A 18 -13.77 -5.76 -9.01
N CYS A 19 -13.59 -4.62 -8.33
CA CYS A 19 -12.33 -4.27 -7.67
C CYS A 19 -11.97 -5.26 -6.56
N ASP A 20 -12.96 -5.80 -5.85
CA ASP A 20 -12.72 -6.82 -4.82
C ASP A 20 -12.32 -8.16 -5.44
N GLY A 21 -12.89 -8.52 -6.59
CA GLY A 21 -12.43 -9.67 -7.38
C GLY A 21 -10.96 -9.53 -7.81
N VAL A 22 -10.55 -8.36 -8.32
CA VAL A 22 -9.16 -8.10 -8.71
C VAL A 22 -8.22 -8.13 -7.48
N ARG A 23 -8.65 -7.57 -6.34
CA ARG A 23 -7.91 -7.66 -5.07
C ARG A 23 -7.72 -9.09 -4.60
N ALA A 24 -8.75 -9.94 -4.73
CA ALA A 24 -8.64 -11.35 -4.36
C ALA A 24 -7.57 -12.06 -5.20
N ILE A 25 -7.55 -11.82 -6.51
CA ILE A 25 -6.51 -12.37 -7.41
C ILE A 25 -5.12 -11.85 -7.01
N ALA A 26 -4.98 -10.54 -6.77
CA ALA A 26 -3.73 -9.93 -6.33
C ALA A 26 -3.24 -10.52 -4.99
N MET A 27 -4.15 -10.78 -4.05
CA MET A 27 -3.83 -11.45 -2.77
C MET A 27 -3.27 -12.84 -3.01
N LEU A 28 -3.90 -13.63 -3.89
CA LEU A 28 -3.43 -14.98 -4.22
C LEU A 28 -2.02 -14.95 -4.80
N TRP A 29 -1.71 -13.97 -5.67
CA TRP A 29 -0.34 -13.79 -6.18
C TRP A 29 0.66 -13.45 -5.08
N VAL A 30 0.33 -12.53 -4.17
CA VAL A 30 1.18 -12.15 -3.04
C VAL A 30 1.43 -13.34 -2.11
N CYS A 31 0.37 -14.05 -1.72
CA CYS A 31 0.47 -15.25 -0.88
C CYS A 31 1.30 -16.35 -1.55
N SER A 32 1.17 -16.53 -2.87
CA SER A 32 1.94 -17.52 -3.63
C SER A 32 3.43 -17.17 -3.64
N LEU A 33 3.79 -15.90 -3.87
CA LEU A 33 5.17 -15.43 -3.81
C LEU A 33 5.79 -15.69 -2.43
N HIS A 34 5.10 -15.29 -1.36
CA HIS A 34 5.60 -15.50 0.00
C HIS A 34 5.62 -16.97 0.39
N GLY A 35 4.69 -17.78 -0.09
CA GLY A 35 4.73 -19.23 0.05
C GLY A 35 6.01 -19.80 -0.57
N VAL A 36 6.31 -19.45 -1.83
CA VAL A 36 7.57 -19.88 -2.48
C VAL A 36 8.79 -19.39 -1.71
N GLN A 37 8.85 -18.11 -1.30
CA GLN A 37 10.01 -17.55 -0.60
C GLN A 37 10.28 -18.21 0.76
N ASN A 38 9.24 -18.46 1.55
CA ASN A 38 9.41 -19.03 2.90
C ASN A 38 9.59 -20.55 2.88
N PHE A 39 9.01 -21.25 1.90
CA PHE A 39 9.06 -22.71 1.83
C PHE A 39 10.09 -23.25 0.82
N ALA A 40 10.74 -22.41 0.01
CA ALA A 40 11.77 -22.82 -0.96
C ALA A 40 12.88 -23.70 -0.33
N GLY A 41 13.31 -23.39 0.90
CA GLY A 41 14.29 -24.21 1.63
C GLY A 41 13.78 -25.58 2.10
N VAL A 42 12.45 -25.73 2.26
CA VAL A 42 11.80 -27.02 2.55
C VAL A 42 11.65 -27.84 1.26
N TYR A 43 11.38 -27.17 0.13
CA TYR A 43 11.25 -27.82 -1.19
C TYR A 43 12.58 -28.37 -1.72
N THR A 44 13.72 -27.72 -1.44
CA THR A 44 15.04 -28.22 -1.86
C THR A 44 15.38 -29.61 -1.32
N HIS A 45 14.75 -30.05 -0.22
CA HIS A 45 14.96 -31.38 0.36
C HIS A 45 13.96 -32.46 -0.10
N LEU A 46 12.79 -32.08 -0.62
CA LEU A 46 11.72 -33.01 -1.01
C LEU A 46 11.53 -33.16 -2.54
N ALA A 47 12.09 -32.24 -3.33
CA ALA A 47 11.70 -32.04 -4.74
C ALA A 47 12.64 -32.65 -5.79
N THR A 48 13.34 -33.76 -5.52
CA THR A 48 14.08 -34.50 -6.56
C THR A 48 13.19 -35.30 -7.53
N ARG A 49 11.85 -35.12 -7.50
CA ARG A 49 10.90 -35.94 -8.27
C ARG A 49 10.03 -35.23 -9.31
N PHE A 50 10.06 -33.89 -9.45
CA PHE A 50 9.16 -33.18 -10.39
C PHE A 50 9.81 -31.94 -11.02
N ASP A 51 10.59 -32.11 -12.09
CA ASP A 51 11.38 -31.01 -12.69
C ASP A 51 10.57 -30.02 -13.55
N GLU A 52 9.46 -30.41 -14.19
CA GLU A 52 8.67 -29.48 -15.02
C GLU A 52 7.66 -28.63 -14.22
N PHE A 53 6.98 -29.22 -13.24
CA PHE A 53 6.10 -28.50 -12.31
C PHE A 53 6.88 -27.45 -11.50
N ARG A 54 8.13 -27.78 -11.15
CA ARG A 54 9.10 -26.89 -10.52
C ARG A 54 9.33 -25.60 -11.32
N HIS A 55 9.50 -25.67 -12.64
CA HIS A 55 9.81 -24.47 -13.43
C HIS A 55 8.59 -23.55 -13.55
N PHE A 56 7.39 -24.06 -13.82
CA PHE A 56 6.20 -23.22 -13.96
C PHE A 56 5.81 -22.51 -12.65
N TRP A 57 5.74 -23.25 -11.53
CA TRP A 57 5.33 -22.70 -10.23
C TRP A 57 6.41 -21.89 -9.53
N MET A 58 7.71 -22.10 -9.82
CA MET A 58 8.79 -21.28 -9.29
C MET A 58 9.13 -20.05 -10.14
N THR A 59 8.68 -19.95 -11.40
CA THR A 59 9.01 -18.80 -12.27
C THR A 59 7.84 -17.86 -12.51
N ALA A 60 6.62 -18.36 -12.77
CA ALA A 60 5.50 -17.49 -13.15
C ALA A 60 4.80 -16.79 -11.95
N PRO A 61 4.45 -17.48 -10.84
CA PRO A 61 3.79 -16.84 -9.70
C PRO A 61 4.64 -15.80 -8.93
N PRO A 62 5.96 -15.99 -8.71
CA PRO A 62 6.78 -15.00 -8.01
C PRO A 62 6.92 -13.67 -8.73
N MET A 63 6.94 -13.69 -10.07
CA MET A 63 6.95 -12.46 -10.87
C MET A 63 5.62 -11.70 -10.76
N ALA A 64 4.50 -12.43 -10.65
CA ALA A 64 3.16 -11.84 -10.47
C ALA A 64 2.91 -11.32 -9.03
N GLY A 65 3.50 -11.94 -8.01
CA GLY A 65 3.29 -11.54 -6.61
C GLY A 65 3.81 -10.15 -6.27
N ALA A 66 4.94 -9.74 -6.85
CA ALA A 66 5.46 -8.38 -6.68
C ALA A 66 4.49 -7.34 -7.29
N TRP A 67 3.88 -7.67 -8.43
CA TRP A 67 2.89 -6.82 -9.09
C TRP A 67 1.54 -6.82 -8.38
N GLY A 68 1.21 -7.89 -7.65
CA GLY A 68 0.01 -7.96 -6.83
C GLY A 68 -0.08 -6.78 -5.84
N VAL A 69 1.04 -6.41 -5.21
CA VAL A 69 1.06 -5.25 -4.30
C VAL A 69 0.83 -3.93 -5.04
N ASP A 70 1.40 -3.77 -6.23
CA ASP A 70 1.15 -2.57 -7.05
C ASP A 70 -0.31 -2.49 -7.51
N VAL A 71 -0.95 -3.62 -7.80
CA VAL A 71 -2.40 -3.69 -8.09
C VAL A 71 -3.20 -3.22 -6.87
N PHE A 72 -2.84 -3.63 -5.65
CA PHE A 72 -3.49 -3.09 -4.43
C PHE A 72 -3.37 -1.57 -4.35
N PHE A 73 -2.18 -1.00 -4.58
CA PHE A 73 -1.99 0.44 -4.52
C PHE A 73 -2.77 1.21 -5.60
N VAL A 74 -2.76 0.72 -6.85
CA VAL A 74 -3.54 1.32 -7.94
C VAL A 74 -5.03 1.29 -7.61
N LEU A 75 -5.56 0.16 -7.12
CA LEU A 75 -6.98 0.04 -6.78
C LEU A 75 -7.36 0.88 -5.56
N SER A 76 -6.51 0.93 -4.54
CA SER A 76 -6.70 1.79 -3.36
C SER A 76 -6.71 3.27 -3.74
N GLY A 77 -5.81 3.69 -4.65
CA GLY A 77 -5.82 5.01 -5.26
C GLY A 77 -7.09 5.27 -6.07
N PHE A 78 -7.47 4.35 -6.96
CA PHE A 78 -8.66 4.46 -7.82
C PHE A 78 -9.95 4.66 -7.01
N LEU A 79 -10.18 3.82 -6.01
CA LEU A 79 -11.37 3.91 -5.18
C LEU A 79 -11.37 5.19 -4.33
N LEU A 80 -10.23 5.59 -3.76
CA LEU A 80 -10.15 6.82 -2.98
C LEU A 80 -10.32 8.07 -3.85
N GLY A 81 -9.62 8.13 -4.99
CA GLY A 81 -9.68 9.26 -5.92
C GLY A 81 -11.09 9.49 -6.43
N GLY A 82 -11.77 8.44 -6.89
CA GLY A 82 -13.17 8.53 -7.30
C GLY A 82 -14.11 8.93 -6.16
N ALA A 83 -13.91 8.40 -4.94
CA ALA A 83 -14.72 8.78 -3.79
C ALA A 83 -14.54 10.26 -3.40
N LEU A 84 -13.29 10.75 -3.39
CA LEU A 84 -12.96 12.14 -3.11
C LEU A 84 -13.52 13.09 -4.18
N HIS A 85 -13.36 12.73 -5.46
CA HIS A 85 -13.87 13.52 -6.58
C HIS A 85 -15.40 13.64 -6.53
N ARG A 86 -16.11 12.52 -6.35
CA ARG A 86 -17.58 12.51 -6.19
C ARG A 86 -18.06 13.31 -4.98
N GLU A 87 -17.38 13.18 -3.83
CA GLU A 87 -17.76 13.94 -2.63
C GLU A 87 -17.57 15.44 -2.83
N MET A 88 -16.47 15.83 -3.46
CA MET A 88 -16.18 17.21 -3.82
C MET A 88 -17.23 17.79 -4.77
N LEU A 89 -17.59 17.07 -5.83
CA LEU A 89 -18.64 17.50 -6.78
C LEU A 89 -20.01 17.60 -6.10
N LYS A 90 -20.34 16.67 -5.21
CA LYS A 90 -21.66 16.61 -4.55
C LYS A 90 -21.82 17.61 -3.42
N THR A 91 -20.79 17.83 -2.62
CA THR A 91 -20.88 18.59 -1.36
C THR A 91 -20.08 19.88 -1.36
N GLY A 92 -19.25 20.12 -2.37
CA GLY A 92 -18.37 21.28 -2.45
C GLY A 92 -17.23 21.27 -1.42
N ARG A 93 -17.02 20.16 -0.70
CA ARG A 93 -16.00 20.01 0.34
C ARG A 93 -15.45 18.58 0.37
N VAL A 94 -14.29 18.42 1.00
CA VAL A 94 -13.69 17.11 1.29
C VAL A 94 -13.72 16.91 2.80
N ALA A 95 -14.51 15.97 3.29
CA ALA A 95 -14.61 15.66 4.72
C ALA A 95 -13.43 14.80 5.20
N ILE A 96 -12.23 15.39 5.22
CA ILE A 96 -10.95 14.72 5.52
C ILE A 96 -11.03 13.85 6.78
N GLY A 97 -11.55 14.37 7.90
CA GLY A 97 -11.69 13.61 9.14
C GLY A 97 -12.59 12.37 9.01
N ARG A 98 -13.65 12.44 8.20
CA ARG A 98 -14.53 11.29 7.94
C ARG A 98 -13.80 10.21 7.11
N PHE A 99 -12.93 10.59 6.18
CA PHE A 99 -12.10 9.61 5.47
C PHE A 99 -11.11 8.94 6.40
N PHE A 100 -10.45 9.71 7.27
CA PHE A 100 -9.48 9.18 8.22
C PHE A 100 -10.06 8.14 9.16
N VAL A 101 -11.15 8.49 9.83
CA VAL A 101 -11.80 7.59 10.79
C VAL A 101 -12.18 6.27 10.10
N ARG A 102 -12.82 6.33 8.94
CA ARG A 102 -13.23 5.11 8.20
C ARG A 102 -12.06 4.18 7.89
N ARG A 103 -10.94 4.74 7.42
CA ARG A 103 -9.78 3.94 6.99
C ARG A 103 -8.97 3.39 8.16
N VAL A 104 -8.78 4.20 9.20
CA VAL A 104 -8.09 3.75 10.42
C VAL A 104 -8.87 2.61 11.09
N PHE A 105 -10.18 2.76 11.31
CA PHE A 105 -10.98 1.70 11.93
C PHE A 105 -11.13 0.44 11.06
N ARG A 106 -10.91 0.54 9.74
CA ARG A 106 -10.93 -0.62 8.83
C ARG A 106 -9.61 -1.41 8.86
N ILE A 107 -8.47 -0.73 8.95
CA ILE A 107 -7.14 -1.34 8.72
C ILE A 107 -6.37 -1.56 10.02
N TYR A 108 -6.41 -0.59 10.92
CA TYR A 108 -5.58 -0.57 12.12
C TYR A 108 -5.85 -1.73 13.09
N PRO A 109 -7.12 -2.16 13.34
CA PRO A 109 -7.37 -3.31 14.21
C PRO A 109 -6.69 -4.60 13.73
N ALA A 110 -6.73 -4.86 12.43
CA ALA A 110 -6.07 -6.03 11.84
C ALA A 110 -4.55 -5.93 11.98
N LEU A 111 -3.96 -4.76 11.68
CA LEU A 111 -2.53 -4.51 11.85
C LEU A 111 -2.07 -4.75 13.30
N LEU A 112 -2.85 -4.25 14.27
CA LEU A 112 -2.56 -4.45 15.69
C LEU A 112 -2.60 -5.94 16.03
N VAL A 113 -3.69 -6.65 15.70
CA VAL A 113 -3.80 -8.09 15.99
C VAL A 113 -2.64 -8.87 15.36
N THR A 114 -2.28 -8.58 14.11
CA THR A 114 -1.12 -9.20 13.47
C THR A 114 0.18 -8.90 14.23
N ALA A 115 0.44 -7.64 14.59
CA ALA A 115 1.63 -7.29 15.36
C ALA A 115 1.66 -7.98 16.73
N TRP A 116 0.52 -8.03 17.43
CA TRP A 116 0.38 -8.65 18.75
C TRP A 116 0.51 -10.18 18.73
N VAL A 117 0.06 -10.85 17.67
CA VAL A 117 0.16 -12.31 17.54
C VAL A 117 1.55 -12.72 17.08
N PHE A 118 2.06 -12.11 16.01
CA PHE A 118 3.29 -12.57 15.38
C PHE A 118 4.56 -12.19 16.13
N THR A 119 4.55 -11.10 16.91
CA THR A 119 5.72 -10.71 17.72
C THR A 119 6.06 -11.76 18.81
N PRO A 120 5.14 -12.16 19.71
CA PRO A 120 5.42 -13.17 20.74
C PRO A 120 5.42 -14.61 20.21
N LEU A 121 4.60 -14.94 19.20
CA LEU A 121 4.55 -16.29 18.62
C LEU A 121 5.90 -16.71 18.04
N GLN A 122 6.64 -15.78 17.45
CA GLN A 122 7.97 -16.04 16.89
C GLN A 122 9.07 -16.13 17.96
N GLU A 123 8.95 -15.40 19.07
CA GLU A 123 9.83 -15.55 20.24
C GLU A 123 9.64 -16.91 20.92
N PHE A 124 8.40 -17.41 20.99
CA PHE A 124 8.11 -18.75 21.51
C PHE A 124 8.69 -19.86 20.61
N THR A 125 8.75 -19.65 19.30
CA THR A 125 9.42 -20.56 18.35
C THR A 125 10.92 -20.30 18.21
N ALA A 126 11.53 -19.37 18.96
CA ALA A 126 12.94 -19.02 18.82
C ALA A 126 13.91 -20.16 19.23
N GLY A 127 13.43 -21.16 19.99
CA GLY A 127 14.15 -22.44 20.20
C GLY A 127 14.27 -23.31 18.94
N TRP A 128 13.51 -22.98 17.89
CA TRP A 128 13.47 -23.64 16.58
C TRP A 128 14.07 -22.75 15.49
N THR A 129 15.27 -22.16 15.63
CA THR A 129 15.99 -21.39 14.57
C THR A 129 15.23 -20.21 13.89
N ILE A 130 13.97 -19.95 14.22
CA ILE A 130 13.08 -18.91 13.66
C ILE A 130 12.82 -17.87 14.77
N GLY A 131 13.88 -17.45 15.46
CA GLY A 131 13.79 -16.33 16.40
C GLY A 131 13.88 -15.01 15.65
N CYS A 132 12.86 -14.16 15.76
CA CYS A 132 12.90 -12.80 15.22
C CYS A 132 12.88 -11.78 16.36
N PRO A 133 14.04 -11.33 16.88
CA PRO A 133 14.07 -10.24 17.84
C PRO A 133 13.60 -8.97 17.12
N ASN A 134 12.46 -8.37 17.48
CA ASN A 134 11.94 -7.18 16.79
C ASN A 134 12.35 -5.88 17.52
N LYS A 135 13.61 -5.44 17.37
CA LYS A 135 14.14 -4.23 18.03
C LYS A 135 13.34 -2.96 17.70
N LYS A 136 12.62 -2.96 16.58
CA LYS A 136 11.82 -1.83 16.07
C LYS A 136 10.34 -2.17 15.97
N TRP A 137 9.82 -3.06 16.82
CA TRP A 137 8.42 -3.50 16.78
C TRP A 137 7.41 -2.34 16.79
N TRP A 138 7.70 -1.30 17.55
CA TRP A 138 6.89 -0.09 17.67
C TRP A 138 6.74 0.69 16.36
N MET A 139 7.64 0.51 15.39
CA MET A 139 7.51 1.11 14.05
C MET A 139 6.27 0.59 13.31
N ASN A 140 5.79 -0.62 13.61
CA ASN A 140 4.53 -1.13 13.06
C ASN A 140 3.33 -0.37 13.64
N LEU A 141 3.39 0.00 14.93
CA LEU A 141 2.34 0.81 15.55
C LEU A 141 2.26 2.18 14.90
N TRP A 142 3.39 2.79 14.61
CA TRP A 142 3.42 4.12 13.99
C TRP A 142 3.37 4.10 12.48
N VAL A 143 3.13 2.93 11.86
CA VAL A 143 2.97 2.84 10.41
C VAL A 143 4.26 3.29 9.69
N PHE A 144 5.43 3.02 10.27
CA PHE A 144 6.76 3.41 9.76
C PHE A 144 7.71 2.22 9.56
N ASN A 145 7.21 0.99 9.66
CA ASN A 145 8.02 -0.22 9.45
C ASN A 145 8.70 -0.24 8.07
N ASN A 146 8.14 0.47 7.10
CA ASN A 146 8.65 0.57 5.74
C ASN A 146 9.85 1.53 5.57
N PHE A 147 10.27 2.22 6.64
CA PHE A 147 11.49 3.07 6.67
C PHE A 147 12.62 2.48 7.52
N VAL A 148 12.39 1.31 8.12
CA VAL A 148 13.43 0.62 8.88
C VAL A 148 14.41 -0.03 7.91
N SER A 149 15.69 -0.19 8.28
CA SER A 149 16.62 -1.01 7.49
C SER A 149 16.27 -2.49 7.66
N TRP A 150 15.94 -3.14 6.56
CA TRP A 150 15.59 -4.56 6.48
C TRP A 150 16.83 -5.47 6.37
N SER A 151 18.00 -4.89 6.10
CA SER A 151 19.28 -5.62 6.04
C SER A 151 19.84 -5.89 7.44
N GLU A 152 19.49 -5.06 8.42
CA GLU A 152 19.89 -5.23 9.81
C GLU A 152 19.11 -6.36 10.53
N PRO A 153 19.79 -7.39 11.06
CA PRO A 153 19.14 -8.48 11.77
C PRO A 153 18.34 -8.00 13.00
N GLY A 154 17.08 -8.44 13.05
CA GLY A 154 16.18 -8.14 14.15
C GLY A 154 15.50 -6.77 14.10
N ASN A 155 15.49 -6.11 12.94
CA ASN A 155 14.76 -4.85 12.79
C ASN A 155 13.31 -5.03 12.33
N VAL A 156 12.99 -6.15 11.66
CA VAL A 156 11.68 -6.38 11.06
C VAL A 156 11.23 -7.81 11.31
N CYS A 157 10.07 -7.97 11.93
CA CYS A 157 9.46 -9.29 12.16
C CYS A 157 8.07 -9.45 11.52
N VAL A 158 7.35 -8.35 11.31
CA VAL A 158 6.09 -8.35 10.55
C VAL A 158 6.40 -7.78 9.16
N SER A 159 7.12 -8.55 8.35
CA SER A 159 7.61 -8.08 7.04
C SER A 159 6.46 -7.49 6.21
N HIS A 160 5.32 -8.18 6.08
CA HIS A 160 4.20 -7.71 5.28
C HIS A 160 3.57 -6.36 5.71
N ALA A 161 3.87 -5.85 6.92
CA ALA A 161 3.32 -4.58 7.42
C ALA A 161 3.83 -3.34 6.65
N TRP A 162 4.90 -3.46 5.85
CA TRP A 162 5.39 -2.34 5.05
C TRP A 162 4.34 -1.82 4.06
N SER A 163 3.57 -2.71 3.41
CA SER A 163 2.61 -2.31 2.37
C SER A 163 1.38 -1.66 2.99
N VAL A 164 0.93 -2.17 4.13
CA VAL A 164 -0.09 -1.53 4.97
C VAL A 164 0.38 -0.15 5.44
N SER A 165 1.67 -0.03 5.78
CA SER A 165 2.25 1.25 6.19
C SER A 165 2.16 2.28 5.08
N VAL A 166 2.59 1.90 3.88
CA VAL A 166 2.49 2.72 2.68
C VAL A 166 1.05 3.13 2.39
N GLU A 167 0.10 2.20 2.44
CA GLU A 167 -1.31 2.47 2.16
C GLU A 167 -1.91 3.49 3.14
N LEU A 168 -1.68 3.33 4.45
CA LEU A 168 -2.17 4.27 5.46
C LEU A 168 -1.56 5.66 5.29
N GLN A 169 -0.26 5.76 4.98
CA GLN A 169 0.40 7.04 4.72
C GLN A 169 -0.17 7.73 3.46
N MET A 170 -0.46 6.97 2.40
CA MET A 170 -1.10 7.51 1.19
C MET A 170 -2.53 7.96 1.44
N TYR A 171 -3.26 7.26 2.31
CA TYR A 171 -4.57 7.69 2.80
C TYR A 171 -4.51 8.96 3.66
N MET A 172 -3.34 9.30 4.21
CA MET A 172 -3.09 10.60 4.83
C MET A 172 -2.78 11.69 3.82
N VAL A 173 -1.86 11.44 2.91
CA VAL A 173 -1.42 12.45 1.94
C VAL A 173 -2.54 12.84 0.99
N THR A 174 -3.35 11.89 0.52
CA THR A 174 -4.27 12.12 -0.61
C THR A 174 -5.44 13.05 -0.28
N PRO A 175 -6.21 12.85 0.81
CA PRO A 175 -7.29 13.78 1.17
C PRO A 175 -6.76 15.17 1.52
N LEU A 176 -5.55 15.26 2.11
CA LEU A 176 -4.89 16.54 2.39
C LEU A 176 -4.50 17.26 1.09
N LEU A 177 -3.88 16.55 0.14
CA LEU A 177 -3.50 17.09 -1.16
C LEU A 177 -4.73 17.56 -1.96
N VAL A 178 -5.73 16.69 -2.10
CA VAL A 178 -6.96 17.00 -2.87
C VAL A 178 -7.77 18.09 -2.18
N GLY A 179 -7.95 18.02 -0.87
CA GLY A 179 -8.72 18.97 -0.09
C GLY A 179 -8.09 20.36 -0.05
N SER A 180 -6.76 20.46 0.12
CA SER A 180 -6.03 21.73 0.09
C SER A 180 -6.03 22.35 -1.32
N ALA A 181 -5.76 21.55 -2.36
CA ALA A 181 -5.83 22.01 -3.75
C ALA A 181 -7.22 22.55 -4.11
N TRP A 182 -8.28 21.86 -3.66
CA TRP A 182 -9.65 22.31 -3.84
C TRP A 182 -9.95 23.62 -3.10
N ALA A 183 -9.56 23.71 -1.83
CA ALA A 183 -9.76 24.92 -1.02
C ALA A 183 -9.07 26.13 -1.66
N VAL A 184 -7.82 25.98 -2.10
CA VAL A 184 -7.06 27.03 -2.80
C VAL A 184 -7.75 27.45 -4.10
N ALA A 185 -8.17 26.49 -4.93
CA ALA A 185 -8.86 26.78 -6.18
C ALA A 185 -10.18 27.55 -5.98
N ARG A 186 -10.90 27.25 -4.90
CA ARG A 186 -12.15 27.93 -4.53
C ARG A 186 -11.91 29.33 -3.99
N LEU A 187 -10.87 29.53 -3.17
CA LEU A 187 -10.51 30.83 -2.59
C LEU A 187 -9.91 31.79 -3.63
N ALA A 188 -9.15 31.27 -4.60
CA ALA A 188 -8.53 32.08 -5.65
C ALA A 188 -9.54 32.73 -6.59
N GLY A 189 -10.78 32.22 -6.68
CA GLY A 189 -11.91 32.83 -7.41
C GLY A 189 -11.75 32.97 -8.93
N GLY A 190 -10.57 32.71 -9.49
CA GLY A 190 -10.25 32.96 -10.90
C GLY A 190 -10.48 31.79 -11.86
N GLU A 191 -10.71 30.57 -11.36
CA GLU A 191 -10.84 29.39 -12.21
C GLU A 191 -12.30 29.02 -12.50
N ARG A 192 -12.67 28.95 -13.79
CA ARG A 192 -14.03 28.53 -14.23
C ARG A 192 -14.38 27.09 -13.83
N ARG A 193 -13.37 26.23 -13.65
CA ARG A 193 -13.51 24.80 -13.32
C ARG A 193 -12.56 24.43 -12.16
N PRO A 194 -12.85 24.86 -10.92
CA PRO A 194 -11.94 24.68 -9.78
C PRO A 194 -11.67 23.21 -9.43
N TRP A 195 -12.49 22.28 -9.95
CA TRP A 195 -12.32 20.83 -9.74
C TRP A 195 -11.15 20.24 -10.55
N LEU A 196 -10.64 20.96 -11.55
CA LEU A 196 -9.45 20.55 -12.31
C LEU A 196 -8.16 20.72 -11.52
N THR A 197 -8.09 21.69 -10.60
CA THR A 197 -6.87 21.95 -9.82
C THR A 197 -6.43 20.75 -8.98
N PRO A 198 -7.30 20.09 -8.20
CA PRO A 198 -6.94 18.84 -7.51
C PRO A 198 -6.43 17.74 -8.46
N ILE A 199 -7.05 17.58 -9.63
CA ILE A 199 -6.63 16.58 -10.64
C ILE A 199 -5.21 16.91 -11.13
N ARG A 200 -4.94 18.18 -11.46
CA ARG A 200 -3.60 18.64 -11.87
C ARG A 200 -2.56 18.40 -10.77
N CYS A 201 -2.89 18.69 -9.51
CA CYS A 201 -2.00 18.42 -8.38
C CYS A 201 -1.70 16.92 -8.23
N VAL A 202 -2.69 16.05 -8.41
CA VAL A 202 -2.50 14.58 -8.37
C VAL A 202 -1.64 14.11 -9.54
N VAL A 203 -1.88 14.60 -10.76
CA VAL A 203 -1.07 14.27 -11.94
C VAL A 203 0.37 14.75 -11.77
N ALA A 204 0.57 15.96 -11.24
CA ALA A 204 1.90 16.50 -10.95
C ALA A 204 2.62 15.66 -9.88
N ALA A 205 1.94 15.29 -8.78
CA ALA A 205 2.50 14.42 -7.75
C ALA A 205 2.90 13.04 -8.31
N CYS A 206 2.05 12.47 -9.18
CA CYS A 206 2.34 11.23 -9.90
C CYS A 206 3.59 11.36 -10.79
N ALA A 207 3.66 12.41 -11.61
CA ALA A 207 4.79 12.67 -12.49
C ALA A 207 6.10 12.87 -11.71
N ILE A 208 6.08 13.69 -10.65
CA ILE A 208 7.23 13.89 -9.76
C ILE A 208 7.69 12.56 -9.17
N SER A 209 6.78 11.74 -8.63
CA SER A 209 7.13 10.42 -8.10
C SER A 209 7.76 9.53 -9.17
N LEU A 210 7.14 9.40 -10.34
CA LEU A 210 7.68 8.56 -11.42
C LEU A 210 9.06 9.03 -11.89
N THR A 211 9.27 10.34 -12.04
CA THR A 211 10.56 10.91 -12.42
C THR A 211 11.61 10.69 -11.35
N THR A 212 11.29 10.91 -10.07
CA THR A 212 12.22 10.62 -8.97
C THR A 212 12.58 9.14 -8.94
N CYS A 213 11.60 8.22 -8.96
CA CYS A 213 11.84 6.78 -9.02
C CYS A 213 12.75 6.39 -10.19
N PHE A 214 12.53 6.98 -11.36
CA PHE A 214 13.35 6.72 -12.54
C PHE A 214 14.79 7.24 -12.36
N ALA A 215 14.96 8.46 -11.87
CA ALA A 215 16.27 9.05 -11.60
C ALA A 215 17.09 8.24 -10.58
N TRP A 216 16.47 7.85 -9.47
CA TRP A 216 17.09 6.99 -8.46
C TRP A 216 17.45 5.62 -9.03
N ARG A 217 16.59 5.03 -9.87
CA ARG A 217 16.88 3.77 -10.56
C ARG A 217 18.08 3.90 -11.50
N LEU A 218 18.22 5.00 -12.23
CA LEU A 218 19.38 5.26 -13.08
C LEU A 218 20.67 5.38 -12.28
N GLN A 219 20.66 6.18 -11.21
CA GLN A 219 21.80 6.35 -10.32
C GLN A 219 22.26 5.00 -9.75
N TYR A 220 21.31 4.14 -9.38
CA TYR A 220 21.63 2.83 -8.82
C TYR A 220 22.13 1.81 -9.85
N MET A 221 21.57 1.79 -11.07
CA MET A 221 22.11 0.95 -12.15
C MET A 221 23.58 1.28 -12.42
N ALA A 222 24.01 2.51 -12.11
CA ALA A 222 25.40 2.92 -12.15
C ALA A 222 26.23 2.50 -10.91
N SER A 223 25.62 2.24 -9.74
CA SER A 223 26.32 2.00 -8.46
C SER A 223 26.46 0.53 -8.04
N TYR A 224 25.78 -0.43 -8.68
CA TYR A 224 25.92 -1.89 -8.44
C TYR A 224 25.77 -2.35 -6.96
N ASP A 225 24.87 -1.75 -6.15
CA ASP A 225 24.89 -1.88 -4.68
C ASP A 225 24.22 -3.08 -3.97
N PRO A 226 23.92 -4.26 -4.53
CA PRO A 226 22.87 -5.22 -4.05
C PRO A 226 21.71 -4.85 -3.07
N THR A 227 21.86 -3.95 -2.09
CA THR A 227 20.94 -3.73 -0.95
C THR A 227 19.74 -2.85 -1.28
N TYR A 228 19.89 -1.99 -2.29
CA TYR A 228 18.86 -1.07 -2.78
C TYR A 228 17.48 -1.71 -3.03
N ARG A 229 17.44 -2.96 -3.54
CA ARG A 229 16.17 -3.60 -3.91
C ARG A 229 15.25 -3.80 -2.71
N VAL A 230 15.81 -4.03 -1.52
CA VAL A 230 15.01 -4.28 -0.31
C VAL A 230 14.70 -2.97 0.40
N GLU A 231 15.63 -2.04 0.50
CA GLU A 231 15.41 -0.82 1.27
C GLU A 231 14.56 0.24 0.53
N PHE A 232 14.67 0.33 -0.79
CA PHE A 232 13.97 1.37 -1.56
C PHE A 232 12.58 0.92 -2.04
N HIS A 233 12.42 -0.36 -2.39
CA HIS A 233 11.13 -0.88 -2.87
C HIS A 233 10.02 -0.75 -1.82
N LEU A 234 10.37 -0.77 -0.54
CA LEU A 234 9.41 -0.78 0.56
C LEU A 234 9.02 0.64 0.99
N GLN A 235 9.87 1.63 0.72
CA GLN A 235 9.64 3.01 1.12
C GLN A 235 8.52 3.67 0.30
N THR A 236 7.74 4.49 0.99
CA THR A 236 6.52 5.13 0.46
C THR A 236 6.73 5.99 -0.77
N PRO A 237 7.79 6.83 -0.87
CA PRO A 237 7.99 7.69 -2.04
C PRO A 237 8.05 6.91 -3.36
N TYR A 238 8.53 5.66 -3.32
CA TYR A 238 8.65 4.80 -4.50
C TYR A 238 7.35 4.18 -4.96
N ARG A 239 6.30 4.27 -4.13
CA ARG A 239 4.96 3.74 -4.41
C ARG A 239 3.95 4.83 -4.76
N PHE A 240 4.33 6.09 -4.62
CA PHE A 240 3.48 7.23 -4.96
C PHE A 240 2.99 7.15 -6.41
N GLY A 241 3.86 6.80 -7.37
CA GLY A 241 3.48 6.70 -8.78
C GLY A 241 2.37 5.69 -9.06
N THR A 242 2.45 4.47 -8.51
CA THR A 242 1.42 3.43 -8.71
C THR A 242 0.12 3.81 -8.01
N TYR A 243 0.20 4.40 -6.82
CA TYR A 243 -0.98 4.84 -6.09
C TYR A 243 -1.68 6.04 -6.75
N PHE A 244 -0.94 7.11 -7.07
CA PHE A 244 -1.51 8.35 -7.62
C PHE A 244 -1.98 8.20 -9.07
N SER A 245 -1.43 7.26 -9.84
CA SER A 245 -2.02 6.89 -11.14
C SER A 245 -3.44 6.34 -10.96
N GLY A 246 -3.65 5.52 -9.92
CA GLY A 246 -4.96 5.10 -9.47
C GLY A 246 -5.85 6.28 -9.10
N VAL A 247 -5.37 7.20 -8.24
CA VAL A 247 -6.14 8.39 -7.83
C VAL A 247 -6.59 9.22 -9.03
N ALA A 248 -5.68 9.48 -9.98
CA ALA A 248 -5.98 10.20 -11.20
C ALA A 248 -7.04 9.47 -12.04
N ALA A 249 -6.86 8.16 -12.28
CA ALA A 249 -7.81 7.36 -13.04
C ALA A 249 -9.21 7.34 -12.38
N GLY A 250 -9.26 7.19 -11.05
CA GLY A 250 -10.51 7.21 -10.29
C GLY A 250 -11.24 8.54 -10.41
N ALA A 251 -10.50 9.66 -10.33
CA ALA A 251 -11.07 11.00 -10.49
C ALA A 251 -11.54 11.27 -11.93
N LEU A 252 -10.86 10.75 -12.95
CA LEU A 252 -11.23 10.95 -14.35
C LEU A 252 -12.46 10.14 -14.79
N VAL A 253 -12.68 8.98 -14.18
CA VAL A 253 -13.81 8.08 -14.50
C VAL A 253 -15.09 8.47 -13.76
N THR A 254 -15.04 9.42 -12.82
CA THR A 254 -16.17 9.85 -11.98
C THR A 254 -16.75 11.19 -12.35
#